data_AF-A0A7W2KDB3-F1
#
_entry.id   AF-A0A7W2KDB3-F1
#
_cell.length_a   1.000
_cell.length_b   1.000
_cell.length_c   1.000
_cell.angle_alpha   90.00
_cell.angle_beta   90.00
_cell.angle_gamma   90.00
#
_symmetry.space_group_name_H-M   'P 1'
#
loop_
_entity.id
_entity.type
_entity.pdbx_description
1 polymer ?
#
loop_
_entity_poly.entity_id
_entity_poly.type
_entity_poly.pdbx_seq_one_letter_code
_entity_poly.pdbx_strand_id
1 'polypeptide(L)'
;MSRSGYSDDCDNWSLICWRGAVASAIRGKRGQSFLLELRDALEAMPDKRLVTDTLEADGQFCTLGALGAQRGLDMSTIDAHDRKSVAQAFGIAEALAAEIVYENDESPGKFVQDDAGRWELIRDTPESRWQRMRDWVESNIQQVQP
;
A
#
# COMPACT_ATOMS: atom_id res chain seq x y z
N MET A 1 -5.59 14.39 -2.15
CA MET A 1 -6.08 13.20 -2.90
C MET A 1 -4.85 12.37 -3.25
N SER A 2 -4.87 11.08 -2.92
CA SER A 2 -3.84 10.12 -3.34
C SER A 2 -3.81 9.98 -4.85
N ARG A 3 -2.68 9.52 -5.42
CA ARG A 3 -2.55 9.27 -6.86
C ARG A 3 -3.61 8.33 -7.44
N SER A 4 -4.18 7.44 -6.61
CA SER A 4 -5.29 6.56 -7.00
C SER A 4 -6.63 7.29 -7.23
N GLY A 5 -6.64 8.61 -7.06
CA GLY A 5 -7.83 9.45 -7.09
C GLY A 5 -8.72 9.29 -5.84
N TYR A 6 -8.23 8.65 -4.78
CA TYR A 6 -8.93 8.49 -3.52
C TYR A 6 -8.59 9.60 -2.50
N SER A 7 -9.54 9.96 -1.64
CA SER A 7 -9.34 10.87 -0.51
C SER A 7 -10.37 10.59 0.58
N ASP A 8 -9.93 10.70 1.84
CA ASP A 8 -10.81 10.66 3.01
C ASP A 8 -11.61 11.96 3.21
N ASP A 9 -11.30 13.03 2.46
CA ASP A 9 -11.98 14.33 2.50
C ASP A 9 -13.28 14.33 1.67
N CYS A 10 -14.14 13.33 1.90
CA CYS A 10 -15.45 13.21 1.25
C CYS A 10 -16.59 13.22 2.27
N ASP A 11 -17.83 13.39 1.79
CA ASP A 11 -19.01 13.34 2.66
C ASP A 11 -19.04 12.03 3.46
N ASN A 12 -19.43 12.13 4.73
CA ASN A 12 -19.37 11.02 5.70
C ASN A 12 -19.97 9.71 5.18
N TRP A 13 -21.06 9.76 4.42
CA TRP A 13 -21.69 8.56 3.86
C TRP A 13 -20.84 7.89 2.79
N SER A 14 -20.26 8.66 1.87
CA SER A 14 -19.37 8.15 0.83
C SER A 14 -18.12 7.52 1.45
N LEU A 15 -17.57 8.14 2.50
CA LEU A 15 -16.45 7.59 3.25
C LEU A 15 -16.80 6.26 3.92
N ILE A 16 -17.96 6.16 4.57
CA ILE A 16 -18.44 4.92 5.19
C ILE A 16 -18.58 3.80 4.15
N CYS A 17 -19.21 4.09 3.01
CA CYS A 17 -19.36 3.11 1.93
C CYS A 17 -18.00 2.65 1.40
N TRP A 18 -17.06 3.57 1.23
CA TRP A 18 -15.70 3.25 0.81
C TRP A 18 -14.99 2.33 1.81
N ARG A 19 -14.99 2.69 3.09
CA ARG A 19 -14.35 1.89 4.14
C ARG A 19 -14.96 0.49 4.24
N GLY A 20 -16.27 0.37 4.01
CA GLY A 20 -16.95 -0.93 3.85
C GLY A 20 -16.42 -1.75 2.66
N ALA A 21 -16.22 -1.11 1.50
CA ALA A 21 -15.68 -1.76 0.31
C ALA A 21 -14.23 -2.23 0.51
N VAL A 22 -13.37 -1.39 1.12
CA VAL A 22 -11.99 -1.74 1.49
C VAL A 22 -11.98 -2.94 2.43
N ALA A 23 -12.75 -2.89 3.51
CA ALA A 23 -12.82 -3.98 4.49
C ALA A 23 -13.32 -5.29 3.87
N SER A 24 -14.29 -5.22 2.93
CA SER A 24 -14.75 -6.39 2.18
C SER A 24 -13.66 -6.95 1.27
N ALA A 25 -12.93 -6.08 0.56
CA ALA A 25 -11.87 -6.48 -0.35
C ALA A 25 -10.69 -7.15 0.39
N ILE A 26 -10.28 -6.59 1.53
CA ILE A 26 -9.22 -7.14 2.39
C ILE A 26 -9.62 -8.52 2.91
N ARG A 27 -10.83 -8.69 3.47
CA ARG A 27 -11.28 -9.96 4.07
C ARG A 27 -11.62 -11.05 3.04
N GLY A 28 -11.84 -10.68 1.79
CA GLY A 28 -12.18 -11.64 0.73
C GLY A 28 -11.01 -12.59 0.43
N LYS A 29 -11.32 -13.82 -0.01
CA LYS A 29 -10.30 -14.85 -0.34
C LYS A 29 -9.21 -14.33 -1.27
N ARG A 30 -9.60 -13.56 -2.29
CA ARG A 30 -8.68 -12.95 -3.26
C ARG A 30 -7.78 -11.90 -2.62
N GLY A 31 -8.32 -11.05 -1.74
CA GLY A 31 -7.55 -10.06 -1.00
C GLY A 31 -6.57 -10.72 -0.03
N GLN A 32 -7.00 -11.74 0.71
CA GLN A 32 -6.12 -12.48 1.62
C GLN A 32 -4.97 -13.19 0.89
N SER A 33 -5.26 -13.87 -0.22
CA SER A 33 -4.22 -14.47 -1.07
C SER A 33 -3.24 -13.42 -1.60
N PHE A 34 -3.76 -12.26 -2.00
CA PHE A 34 -2.93 -11.15 -2.48
C PHE A 34 -2.05 -10.56 -1.38
N LEU A 35 -2.55 -10.38 -0.16
CA LEU A 35 -1.78 -9.84 0.97
C LEU A 35 -0.66 -10.78 1.39
N LEU A 36 -0.90 -12.09 1.38
CA LEU A 36 0.15 -13.11 1.62
C LEU A 36 1.26 -13.01 0.58
N GLU A 37 0.89 -12.93 -0.70
CA GLU A 37 1.87 -12.79 -1.79
C GLU A 37 2.62 -11.46 -1.72
N LEU A 38 1.91 -10.37 -1.42
CA LEU A 38 2.50 -9.04 -1.26
C LEU A 38 3.49 -8.99 -0.10
N ARG A 39 3.17 -9.65 1.03
CA ARG A 39 4.09 -9.81 2.15
C ARG A 39 5.39 -10.47 1.69
N ASP A 40 5.25 -11.62 1.04
CA ASP A 40 6.39 -12.41 0.59
C ASP A 40 7.23 -11.62 -0.44
N ALA A 41 6.60 -10.81 -1.29
CA ALA A 41 7.26 -9.88 -2.20
C ALA A 41 8.10 -8.82 -1.46
N LEU A 42 7.52 -8.15 -0.45
CA LEU A 42 8.19 -7.13 0.34
C LEU A 42 9.38 -7.71 1.11
N GLU A 43 9.25 -8.95 1.63
CA GLU A 43 10.33 -9.64 2.34
C GLU A 43 11.47 -10.09 1.41
N ALA A 44 11.16 -10.42 0.15
CA ALA A 44 12.13 -10.82 -0.85
C ALA A 44 12.92 -9.64 -1.47
N MET A 45 12.54 -8.39 -1.19
CA MET A 45 13.24 -7.21 -1.72
C MET A 45 14.69 -7.17 -1.22
N PRO A 46 15.70 -7.06 -2.12
CA PRO A 46 17.11 -6.96 -1.72
C PRO A 46 17.41 -5.64 -1.01
N ASP A 47 16.75 -4.57 -1.43
CA ASP A 47 16.79 -3.26 -0.81
C ASP A 47 15.41 -2.92 -0.24
N LYS A 48 15.33 -2.71 1.07
CA LYS A 48 14.08 -2.54 1.84
C LYS A 48 13.64 -1.09 1.81
N ARG A 49 13.38 -0.60 0.60
CA ARG A 49 13.04 0.80 0.31
C ARG A 49 11.90 0.84 -0.70
N LEU A 50 10.90 1.68 -0.42
CA LEU A 50 9.77 1.88 -1.32
C LEU A 50 9.71 3.31 -1.85
N VAL A 51 9.36 3.49 -3.12
CA VAL A 51 9.07 4.81 -3.71
C VAL A 51 7.59 5.17 -3.62
N THR A 52 7.28 6.46 -3.81
CA THR A 52 5.93 6.99 -3.92
C THR A 52 5.64 7.39 -5.36
N ASP A 53 4.36 7.67 -5.66
CA ASP A 53 3.88 8.31 -6.89
C ASP A 53 4.02 7.48 -8.18
N THR A 54 4.93 6.52 -8.27
CA THR A 54 5.06 5.57 -9.39
C THR A 54 4.98 4.10 -8.96
N LEU A 55 4.70 3.17 -9.89
CA LEU A 55 4.84 1.73 -9.63
C LEU A 55 6.32 1.33 -9.64
N GLU A 56 7.10 1.93 -10.53
CA GLU A 56 8.53 1.70 -10.69
C GLU A 56 9.24 3.00 -11.10
N ALA A 57 10.42 3.25 -10.54
CA ALA A 57 11.38 4.22 -11.05
C ALA A 57 12.80 3.75 -10.74
N ASP A 58 13.66 3.72 -11.76
CA ASP A 58 15.09 3.38 -11.62
C ASP A 58 15.33 2.05 -10.87
N GLY A 59 14.51 1.03 -11.13
CA GLY A 59 14.57 -0.28 -10.47
C GLY A 59 14.11 -0.28 -9.01
N GLN A 60 13.53 0.82 -8.51
CA GLN A 60 12.87 0.91 -7.22
C GLN A 60 11.35 0.87 -7.41
N PHE A 61 10.65 0.37 -6.39
CA PHE A 61 9.22 0.08 -6.51
C PHE A 61 8.41 0.68 -5.37
N CYS A 62 7.13 0.99 -5.61
CA CYS A 62 6.17 1.15 -4.52
C CYS A 62 5.72 -0.24 -4.03
N THR A 63 4.87 -0.30 -3.00
CA THR A 63 4.35 -1.58 -2.48
C THR A 63 3.79 -2.49 -3.57
N LEU A 64 2.90 -1.99 -4.44
CA LEU A 64 2.35 -2.78 -5.54
C LEU A 64 3.40 -3.10 -6.60
N GLY A 65 4.30 -2.16 -6.90
CA GLY A 65 5.39 -2.37 -7.84
C GLY A 65 6.31 -3.52 -7.44
N ALA A 66 6.59 -3.69 -6.14
CA ALA A 66 7.45 -4.77 -5.65
C ALA A 66 6.86 -6.14 -5.98
N LEU A 67 5.55 -6.30 -5.78
CA LEU A 67 4.83 -7.51 -6.21
C LEU A 67 4.72 -7.62 -7.74
N GLY A 68 4.53 -6.49 -8.44
CA GLY A 68 4.48 -6.46 -9.89
C GLY A 68 5.76 -6.99 -10.53
N ALA A 69 6.91 -6.56 -10.01
CA ALA A 69 8.23 -7.03 -10.40
C ALA A 69 8.40 -8.53 -10.12
N GLN A 70 7.97 -9.01 -8.94
CA GLN A 70 8.01 -10.44 -8.61
C GLN A 70 7.13 -11.29 -9.55
N ARG A 71 5.97 -10.74 -9.98
CA ARG A 71 5.07 -11.37 -10.95
C ARG A 71 5.54 -11.24 -12.41
N GLY A 72 6.60 -10.48 -12.68
CA GLY A 72 7.08 -10.21 -14.04
C GLY A 72 6.11 -9.39 -14.88
N LEU A 73 5.33 -8.50 -14.26
CA LEU A 73 4.43 -7.59 -14.95
C LEU A 73 5.23 -6.46 -15.62
N ASP A 74 4.76 -5.96 -16.76
CA ASP A 74 5.32 -4.77 -17.39
C ASP A 74 4.66 -3.50 -16.81
N MET A 75 5.30 -2.93 -15.79
CA MET A 75 4.85 -1.73 -15.08
C MET A 75 4.69 -0.51 -16.01
N SER A 76 5.45 -0.43 -17.11
CA SER A 76 5.41 0.71 -18.03
C SER A 76 4.07 0.86 -18.77
N THR A 77 3.27 -0.22 -18.79
CA THR A 77 1.96 -0.26 -19.45
C THR A 77 0.79 0.06 -18.51
N ILE A 78 1.06 0.23 -17.22
CA ILE A 78 0.04 0.43 -16.19
C ILE A 78 0.07 1.90 -15.74
N ASP A 79 -1.06 2.59 -15.89
CA ASP A 79 -1.20 3.94 -15.34
C ASP A 79 -1.27 3.88 -13.81
N ALA A 80 -0.22 4.36 -13.15
CA ALA A 80 -0.11 4.39 -11.69
C ALA A 80 -1.15 5.32 -11.01
N HIS A 81 -1.76 6.25 -11.77
CA HIS A 81 -2.77 7.18 -11.29
C HIS A 81 -4.21 6.68 -11.56
N ASP A 82 -4.38 5.57 -12.27
CA ASP A 82 -5.67 4.94 -12.47
C ASP A 82 -5.81 3.65 -11.65
N ARG A 83 -6.51 3.76 -10.52
CA ARG A 83 -6.78 2.61 -9.64
C ARG A 83 -7.46 1.44 -10.35
N LYS A 84 -8.23 1.68 -11.42
CA LYS A 84 -8.90 0.63 -12.18
C LYS A 84 -7.90 -0.15 -13.01
N SER A 85 -7.04 0.54 -13.76
CA SER A 85 -5.94 -0.07 -14.51
C SER A 85 -5.01 -0.87 -13.59
N VAL A 86 -4.62 -0.30 -12.45
CA VAL A 86 -3.82 -1.01 -11.43
C VAL A 86 -4.56 -2.25 -10.91
N ALA A 87 -5.81 -2.11 -10.47
CA ALA A 87 -6.55 -3.24 -9.93
C ALA A 87 -6.73 -4.38 -10.94
N GLN A 88 -6.96 -4.04 -12.21
CA GLN A 88 -7.06 -5.02 -13.29
C GLN A 88 -5.75 -5.77 -13.51
N ALA A 89 -4.61 -5.06 -13.59
CA ALA A 89 -3.30 -5.67 -13.79
C ALA A 89 -2.90 -6.60 -12.63
N PHE A 90 -3.24 -6.23 -11.40
CA PHE A 90 -2.94 -7.02 -10.20
C PHE A 90 -4.00 -8.07 -9.85
N GLY A 91 -5.15 -8.07 -10.55
CA GLY A 91 -6.23 -9.02 -10.32
C GLY A 91 -6.94 -8.84 -8.97
N ILE A 92 -7.06 -7.61 -8.47
CA ILE A 92 -7.70 -7.30 -7.17
C ILE A 92 -8.88 -6.35 -7.33
N ALA A 93 -9.58 -6.06 -6.23
CA ALA A 93 -10.63 -5.04 -6.24
C ALA A 93 -10.01 -3.63 -6.29
N GLU A 94 -10.67 -2.69 -6.98
CA GLU A 94 -10.24 -1.27 -7.05
C GLU A 94 -10.03 -0.66 -5.66
N ALA A 95 -10.92 -0.98 -4.71
CA ALA A 95 -10.81 -0.51 -3.33
C ALA A 95 -9.51 -0.98 -2.65
N LEU A 96 -9.08 -2.24 -2.89
CA LEU A 96 -7.84 -2.75 -2.30
C LEU A 96 -6.61 -2.12 -2.97
N ALA A 97 -6.61 -1.98 -4.30
CA ALA A 97 -5.52 -1.32 -5.02
C ALA A 97 -5.34 0.13 -4.55
N ALA A 98 -6.44 0.88 -4.47
CA ALA A 98 -6.43 2.27 -4.02
C ALA A 98 -6.01 2.40 -2.55
N GLU A 99 -6.46 1.50 -1.67
CA GLU A 99 -6.05 1.50 -0.26
C GLU A 99 -4.54 1.27 -0.11
N ILE A 100 -3.98 0.28 -0.82
CA ILE A 100 -2.53 0.01 -0.75
C ILE A 100 -1.71 1.19 -1.28
N VAL A 101 -2.18 1.83 -2.36
CA VAL A 101 -1.53 3.02 -2.92
C VAL A 101 -1.62 4.20 -1.95
N TYR A 102 -2.78 4.43 -1.35
CA TYR A 102 -2.98 5.47 -0.33
C TYR A 102 -2.03 5.25 0.84
N GLU A 103 -2.02 4.04 1.40
CA GLU A 103 -1.14 3.70 2.51
C GLU A 103 0.34 3.84 2.11
N ASN A 104 0.76 3.41 0.92
CA ASN A 104 2.15 3.57 0.49
C ASN A 104 2.59 5.05 0.44
N ASP A 105 1.76 5.91 -0.16
CA ASP A 105 2.15 7.28 -0.49
C ASP A 105 1.86 8.28 0.64
N GLU A 106 0.74 8.12 1.33
CA GLU A 106 0.18 9.13 2.24
C GLU A 106 0.63 8.85 3.67
N SER A 107 1.87 9.24 3.99
CA SER A 107 2.33 9.32 5.37
C SER A 107 3.17 10.57 5.61
N PRO A 108 2.75 11.45 6.55
CA PRO A 108 3.53 12.63 6.88
C PRO A 108 4.80 12.30 7.69
N GLY A 109 4.92 11.07 8.19
CA GLY A 109 5.94 10.63 9.15
C GLY A 109 5.35 10.30 10.52
N LYS A 110 6.22 10.18 11.53
CA LYS A 110 5.85 9.87 12.92
C LYS A 110 6.37 10.92 13.88
N PHE A 111 5.57 11.25 14.90
CA PHE A 111 6.02 12.07 16.02
C PHE A 111 6.78 11.19 17.01
N VAL A 112 8.01 11.59 17.33
CA VAL A 112 8.87 10.90 18.30
C VAL A 112 9.22 11.89 19.41
N GLN A 113 9.22 11.41 20.64
CA GLN A 113 9.65 12.21 21.79
C GLN A 113 11.13 11.96 22.07
N ASP A 114 11.92 13.02 22.21
CA ASP A 114 13.33 12.92 22.59
C ASP A 114 13.50 12.70 24.11
N ASP A 115 14.74 12.43 24.55
CA ASP A 115 15.09 12.20 25.97
C ASP A 115 14.75 13.39 26.88
N ALA A 116 14.56 14.59 26.30
CA ALA A 116 14.18 15.80 27.01
C ALA A 116 12.65 16.04 27.01
N GLY A 117 11.86 15.11 26.47
CA GLY A 117 10.41 15.19 26.44
C GLY A 117 9.83 16.04 25.32
N ARG A 118 10.63 16.47 24.32
CA ARG A 118 10.16 17.28 23.19
C ARG A 118 9.69 16.40 22.05
N TRP A 119 8.62 16.82 21.37
CA TRP A 119 8.08 16.12 20.21
C TRP A 119 8.71 16.64 18.92
N GLU A 120 9.22 15.72 18.10
CA GLU A 120 9.76 16.00 16.76
C GLU A 120 9.02 15.15 15.71
N LEU A 121 8.71 15.75 14.56
CA LEU A 121 8.18 15.03 13.41
C LEU A 121 9.33 14.45 12.59
N ILE A 122 9.46 13.12 12.59
CA ILE A 122 10.36 12.39 11.71
C ILE A 122 9.60 12.04 10.43
N ARG A 123 10.02 12.62 9.29
CA ARG A 123 9.41 12.37 7.98
C ARG A 123 9.56 10.91 7.53
N ASP A 124 8.59 10.42 6.76
CA ASP A 124 8.63 9.07 6.20
C ASP A 124 9.73 8.96 5.14
N THR A 125 10.73 8.13 5.41
CA THR A 125 11.80 7.78 4.46
C THR A 125 11.39 6.56 3.62
N PRO A 126 12.08 6.27 2.50
CA PRO A 126 11.85 5.03 1.75
C PRO A 126 11.94 3.74 2.59
N GLU A 127 12.84 3.68 3.56
CA GLU A 127 12.98 2.55 4.49
C GLU A 127 11.83 2.47 5.49
N SER A 128 11.47 3.60 6.11
CA SER A 128 10.37 3.59 7.08
C SER A 128 9.04 3.28 6.39
N ARG A 129 8.87 3.69 5.13
CA ARG A 129 7.75 3.31 4.28
C ARG A 129 7.71 1.81 4.04
N TRP A 130 8.84 1.19 3.68
CA TRP A 130 8.92 -0.27 3.53
C TRP A 130 8.46 -0.98 4.80
N GLN A 131 8.99 -0.58 5.96
CA GLN A 131 8.63 -1.19 7.23
C GLN A 131 7.15 -1.00 7.55
N ARG A 132 6.64 0.22 7.38
CA ARG A 132 5.23 0.57 7.62
C ARG A 132 4.29 -0.24 6.72
N MET A 133 4.61 -0.38 5.44
CA MET A 133 3.81 -1.17 4.52
C MET A 133 3.90 -2.67 4.82
N ARG A 134 5.06 -3.16 5.24
CA ARG A 134 5.19 -4.55 5.70
C ARG A 134 4.32 -4.82 6.94
N ASP A 135 4.33 -3.92 7.92
CA ASP A 135 3.52 -4.02 9.14
C ASP A 135 2.01 -3.92 8.82
N TRP A 136 1.64 -2.99 7.94
CA TRP A 136 0.26 -2.83 7.47
C TRP A 136 -0.24 -4.11 6.79
N VAL A 137 0.56 -4.70 5.88
CA VAL A 137 0.21 -5.95 5.22
C VAL A 137 0.03 -7.08 6.24
N GLU A 138 0.95 -7.23 7.22
CA GLU A 138 0.82 -8.25 8.26
C GLU A 138 -0.48 -8.11 9.04
N SER A 139 -0.79 -6.88 9.45
CA SER A 139 -1.95 -6.59 10.30
C SER A 139 -3.29 -6.92 9.63
N ASN A 140 -3.31 -6.97 8.29
CA ASN A 140 -4.49 -7.26 7.49
C ASN A 140 -4.61 -8.74 7.06
N ILE A 141 -3.58 -9.56 7.33
CA ILE A 141 -3.64 -11.01 7.09
C ILE A 141 -4.38 -11.66 8.26
N GLN A 142 -5.44 -12.39 7.93
CA GLN A 142 -6.18 -13.17 8.92
C GLN A 142 -5.35 -14.38 9.34
N GLN A 143 -5.09 -14.52 10.64
CA GLN A 143 -4.52 -15.74 11.18
C GLN A 143 -5.53 -16.87 10.99
N VAL A 144 -5.17 -17.86 10.18
CA VAL A 144 -5.94 -19.10 10.09
C VAL A 144 -5.75 -19.81 11.42
N GLN A 145 -6.77 -19.80 12.29
CA GLN A 145 -6.79 -20.73 13.41
C GLN A 145 -6.88 -22.15 12.84
N PRO A 146 -6.01 -23.08 13.30
CA PRO A 146 -6.05 -24.47 12.86
C PRO A 146 -7.37 -25.17 13.19
#